data_AF-A0A6L7ZUD8-F1
#
_entry.id   AF-A0A6L7ZUD8-F1
#
_cell.length_a   1.000
_cell.length_b   1.000
_cell.length_c   1.000
_cell.angle_alpha   90.00
_cell.angle_beta   90.00
_cell.angle_gamma   90.00
#
_symmetry.space_group_name_H-M   'P 1'
#
loop_
_entity.id
_entity.type
_entity.pdbx_description
1 polymer ?
#
loop_
_entity_poly.entity_id
_entity_poly.type
_entity_poly.pdbx_seq_one_letter_code
_entity_poly.pdbx_strand_id
1 'polypeptide(L)'
;MSQYASLPVIDDVDIAWVCDVLGFPSNAFTGSSGIDSRRSIMRSAESLDVEACPGSGKTTLLVAKLAILGRKWTANRSGLCVLSHTNVARREIETRLGNTAAGRSLLAYPHFIGTIHGFVNEFLALPWLRSLGYP
;
A
#
# COMPACT_ATOMS: atom_id res chain seq x y z
N MET A 1 19.72 17.17 -6.87
CA MET A 1 19.23 16.88 -5.50
C MET A 1 17.90 16.17 -5.63
N SER A 2 17.83 14.90 -5.25
CA SER A 2 16.68 14.02 -5.51
C SER A 2 15.40 14.62 -4.92
N GLN A 3 14.45 14.98 -5.79
CA GLN A 3 13.19 15.64 -5.43
C GLN A 3 12.12 14.64 -4.92
N TYR A 4 12.52 13.39 -4.68
CA TYR A 4 11.62 12.34 -4.23
C TYR A 4 11.59 12.29 -2.70
N ALA A 5 10.39 12.32 -2.13
CA ALA A 5 10.18 12.03 -0.72
C ALA A 5 10.77 10.66 -0.42
N SER A 6 11.74 10.60 0.50
CA SER A 6 12.24 9.32 1.03
C SER A 6 11.07 8.57 1.67
N LEU A 7 10.92 7.28 1.36
CA LEU A 7 9.90 6.46 2.01
C LEU A 7 10.06 6.54 3.54
N PRO A 8 8.96 6.70 4.31
CA PRO A 8 9.02 6.65 5.76
C PRO A 8 9.64 5.34 6.23
N VAL A 9 10.59 5.41 7.16
CA VAL A 9 11.17 4.23 7.82
C VAL A 9 10.06 3.53 8.60
N ILE A 10 9.97 2.20 8.48
CA ILE A 10 9.02 1.38 9.23
C ILE A 10 9.77 0.66 10.36
N ASP A 11 9.34 0.85 11.60
CA ASP A 11 9.93 0.23 12.79
C ASP A 11 8.96 -0.73 13.51
N ASP A 12 9.36 -1.26 14.67
CA ASP A 12 8.52 -2.19 15.44
C ASP A 12 7.31 -1.55 16.10
N VAL A 13 7.38 -0.26 16.40
CA VAL A 13 6.24 0.48 16.95
C VAL A 13 5.16 0.60 15.88
N ASP A 14 5.56 0.82 14.62
CA ASP A 14 4.64 0.83 13.49
C ASP A 14 4.00 -0.55 13.24
N ILE A 15 4.79 -1.63 13.35
CA ILE A 15 4.30 -3.00 13.18
C ILE A 15 3.33 -3.39 14.30
N ALA A 16 3.65 -3.05 15.55
CA ALA A 16 2.76 -3.29 16.67
C ALA A 16 1.44 -2.53 16.51
N TRP A 17 1.52 -1.25 16.11
CA TRP A 17 0.34 -0.43 15.84
C TRP A 17 -0.54 -1.01 14.73
N VAL A 18 0.04 -1.47 13.62
CA VAL A 18 -0.78 -1.97 12.50
C VAL A 18 -1.46 -3.29 12.85
N CYS A 19 -0.82 -4.12 13.67
CA CYS A 19 -1.47 -5.33 14.19
C CYS A 19 -2.69 -4.99 15.04
N ASP A 20 -2.58 -3.99 15.93
CA ASP A 20 -3.70 -3.52 16.75
C ASP A 20 -4.85 -2.97 15.89
N VAL A 21 -4.53 -2.02 14.98
CA VAL A 21 -5.53 -1.37 14.12
C VAL A 21 -6.26 -2.35 13.19
N LEU A 22 -5.57 -3.39 12.72
CA LEU A 22 -6.15 -4.38 11.80
C LEU A 22 -6.66 -5.64 12.51
N GLY A 23 -6.58 -5.71 13.85
CA GLY A 23 -7.04 -6.86 14.63
C GLY A 23 -6.22 -8.12 14.40
N PHE A 24 -4.94 -8.00 14.06
CA PHE A 24 -4.03 -9.12 13.92
C PHE A 24 -3.39 -9.49 15.28
N PRO A 25 -3.04 -10.77 15.49
CA PRO A 25 -2.19 -11.17 16.62
C PRO A 25 -0.90 -10.34 16.66
N SER A 26 -0.40 -10.02 17.86
CA SER A 26 0.82 -9.22 18.02
C SER A 26 2.05 -9.85 17.36
N ASN A 27 2.05 -11.17 17.18
CA ASN A 27 3.10 -11.93 16.51
C ASN A 27 2.84 -12.18 15.00
N ALA A 28 1.82 -11.54 14.41
CA ALA A 28 1.35 -11.83 13.05
C ALA A 28 2.42 -11.72 11.96
N PHE A 29 3.48 -10.93 12.19
CA PHE A 29 4.61 -10.75 11.26
C PHE A 29 5.97 -11.04 11.89
N THR A 30 6.01 -11.59 13.11
CA THR A 30 7.27 -11.97 13.77
C THR A 30 7.42 -13.49 13.83
N GLY A 31 6.35 -14.24 13.57
CA GLY A 31 6.33 -15.68 13.74
C GLY A 31 6.39 -16.11 15.22
N SER A 32 6.19 -17.40 15.48
CA SER A 32 6.31 -17.99 16.81
C SER A 32 7.76 -18.13 17.28
N SER A 33 8.71 -18.21 16.35
CA SER A 33 10.16 -18.30 16.59
C SER A 33 10.88 -16.95 16.54
N GLY A 34 10.16 -15.84 16.28
CA GLY A 34 10.76 -14.51 16.11
C GLY A 34 11.41 -14.27 14.74
N ILE A 35 11.44 -15.28 13.86
CA ILE A 35 12.02 -15.21 12.51
C ILE A 35 10.90 -15.29 11.48
N ASP A 36 10.64 -14.17 10.80
CA ASP A 36 9.62 -14.07 9.76
C ASP A 36 10.09 -13.10 8.67
N SER A 37 10.18 -13.59 7.42
CA SER A 37 10.58 -12.78 6.25
C SER A 37 9.61 -11.64 5.97
N ARG A 38 8.36 -11.73 6.44
CA ARG A 38 7.39 -10.65 6.31
C ARG A 38 7.81 -9.41 7.10
N ARG A 39 8.53 -9.58 8.22
CA ARG A 39 9.08 -8.44 8.99
C ARG A 39 10.13 -7.67 8.20
N SER A 40 11.04 -8.38 7.52
CA SER A 40 12.07 -7.72 6.69
C SER A 40 11.44 -7.03 5.47
N ILE A 41 10.44 -7.68 4.85
CA ILE A 41 9.69 -7.07 3.74
C ILE A 41 8.93 -5.81 4.19
N MET A 42 8.32 -5.81 5.38
CA MET A 42 7.66 -4.61 5.91
C MET A 42 8.64 -3.45 6.07
N ARG A 43 9.84 -3.71 6.60
CA ARG A 43 10.86 -2.69 6.87
C ARG A 43 11.62 -2.21 5.65
N SER A 44 11.64 -3.00 4.57
CA SER A 44 12.40 -2.66 3.37
C SER A 44 11.81 -1.46 2.63
N ALA A 45 12.67 -0.52 2.25
CA ALA A 45 12.37 0.58 1.33
C ALA A 45 12.87 0.32 -0.10
N GLU A 46 13.38 -0.89 -0.37
CA GLU A 46 13.97 -1.27 -1.65
C GLU A 46 12.93 -1.89 -2.59
N SER A 47 13.31 -2.01 -3.87
CA SER A 47 12.56 -2.80 -4.84
C SER A 47 12.67 -4.27 -4.47
N LEU A 48 11.54 -4.92 -4.21
CA LEU A 48 11.46 -6.32 -3.80
C LEU A 48 10.47 -7.07 -4.66
N ASP A 49 10.84 -8.29 -5.04
CA ASP A 49 9.91 -9.30 -5.55
C ASP A 49 9.53 -10.25 -4.39
N VAL A 50 8.23 -10.53 -4.27
CA VAL A 50 7.68 -11.35 -3.19
C VAL A 50 6.88 -12.49 -3.81
N GLU A 51 7.50 -13.67 -3.84
CA GLU A 51 6.91 -14.85 -4.44
C GLU A 51 5.61 -15.30 -3.75
N ALA A 52 4.71 -15.82 -4.57
CA ALA A 52 3.34 -16.07 -4.19
C ALA A 52 3.00 -17.55 -3.99
N CYS A 53 3.02 -18.02 -2.74
CA CYS A 53 2.39 -19.32 -2.40
C CYS A 53 0.94 -19.13 -1.92
N PRO A 54 0.00 -20.06 -2.19
CA PRO A 54 -1.32 -20.05 -1.57
C PRO A 54 -1.21 -19.93 -0.04
N GLY A 55 -2.04 -19.07 0.58
CA GLY A 55 -2.02 -18.89 2.04
C GLY A 55 -0.81 -18.11 2.62
N SER A 56 0.17 -17.69 1.81
CA SER A 56 1.39 -16.97 2.27
C SER A 56 1.16 -15.58 2.89
N GLY A 57 -0.09 -15.08 2.92
CA GLY A 57 -0.42 -13.81 3.57
C GLY A 57 0.10 -12.56 2.88
N LYS A 58 0.49 -12.61 1.60
CA LYS A 58 0.98 -11.44 0.83
C LYS A 58 0.02 -10.26 0.82
N THR A 59 -1.27 -10.50 0.57
CA THR A 59 -2.26 -9.41 0.61
C THR A 59 -2.30 -8.79 2.00
N THR A 60 -2.27 -9.60 3.06
CA THR A 60 -2.23 -9.11 4.46
C THR A 60 -0.98 -8.27 4.72
N LEU A 61 0.18 -8.74 4.27
CA LEU A 61 1.45 -8.02 4.35
C LEU A 61 1.40 -6.67 3.63
N LEU A 62 0.89 -6.65 2.39
CA LEU A 62 0.75 -5.45 1.59
C LEU A 62 -0.18 -4.44 2.27
N VAL A 63 -1.34 -4.88 2.72
CA VAL A 63 -2.34 -4.06 3.42
C VAL A 63 -1.74 -3.43 4.68
N ALA A 64 -1.02 -4.21 5.49
CA ALA A 64 -0.37 -3.71 6.70
C ALA A 64 0.72 -2.68 6.36
N LYS A 65 1.58 -2.97 5.38
CA LYS A 65 2.62 -2.03 4.94
C LYS A 65 2.02 -0.72 4.41
N LEU A 66 0.96 -0.80 3.61
CA LEU A 66 0.25 0.37 3.10
C LEU A 66 -0.34 1.20 4.24
N ALA A 67 -1.01 0.58 5.22
CA ALA A 67 -1.56 1.28 6.38
C ALA A 67 -0.51 2.11 7.14
N ILE A 68 0.67 1.52 7.38
CA ILE A 68 1.79 2.20 8.02
C ILE A 68 2.28 3.36 7.16
N LEU A 69 2.52 3.12 5.86
CA LEU A 69 3.00 4.16 4.95
C LEU A 69 2.02 5.32 4.85
N GLY A 70 0.72 5.04 4.75
CA GLY A 70 -0.35 6.04 4.71
C GLY A 70 -0.41 6.88 5.98
N ARG A 71 -0.29 6.24 7.16
CA ARG A 71 -0.23 6.96 8.44
C ARG A 71 0.97 7.90 8.53
N LYS A 72 2.13 7.50 7.99
CA LYS A 72 3.38 8.26 8.04
C LYS A 72 3.58 9.18 6.84
N TRP A 73 2.61 9.24 5.92
CA TRP A 73 2.75 10.00 4.69
C TRP A 73 2.57 11.50 4.94
N THR A 74 3.56 12.30 4.56
CA THR A 74 3.55 13.76 4.78
C THR A 74 3.61 14.56 3.48
N ALA A 75 3.90 13.92 2.35
CA ALA A 75 4.05 14.58 1.08
C ALA A 75 2.68 14.80 0.41
N ASN A 76 2.30 16.07 0.21
CA ASN A 76 1.00 16.44 -0.34
C ASN A 76 0.92 16.38 -1.88
N ARG A 77 2.06 16.21 -2.57
CA ARG A 77 2.14 16.27 -4.06
C ARG A 77 2.71 15.01 -4.69
N SER A 78 2.94 13.98 -3.89
CA SER A 78 3.43 12.67 -4.32
C SER A 78 2.76 11.63 -3.45
N GLY A 79 2.31 10.52 -4.03
CA GLY A 79 1.62 9.48 -3.29
C GLY A 79 2.15 8.08 -3.58
N LEU A 80 1.47 7.12 -3.00
CA LEU A 80 1.68 5.70 -3.26
C LEU A 80 0.84 5.30 -4.48
N CYS A 81 1.42 4.54 -5.39
CA CYS A 81 0.72 3.94 -6.52
C CYS A 81 0.67 2.43 -6.31
N VAL A 82 -0.53 1.89 -6.13
CA VAL A 82 -0.79 0.46 -5.96
C VAL A 82 -1.57 -0.02 -7.17
N LEU A 83 -0.94 -0.89 -7.96
CA LEU A 83 -1.50 -1.43 -9.19
C LEU A 83 -1.86 -2.91 -9.02
N SER A 84 -3.00 -3.29 -9.59
CA SER A 84 -3.42 -4.69 -9.68
C SER A 84 -4.02 -5.03 -11.03
N HIS A 85 -4.17 -6.32 -11.32
CA HIS A 85 -4.91 -6.80 -12.48
C HIS A 85 -6.42 -6.81 -12.27
N THR A 86 -6.90 -6.90 -11.02
CA THR A 86 -8.33 -7.07 -10.74
C THR A 86 -8.86 -6.08 -9.71
N ASN A 87 -10.16 -5.78 -9.81
CA ASN A 87 -10.88 -5.00 -8.80
C ASN A 87 -11.05 -5.75 -7.48
N VAL A 88 -10.79 -7.07 -7.42
CA VAL A 88 -10.87 -7.84 -6.17
C VAL A 88 -9.75 -7.43 -5.23
N ALA A 89 -8.50 -7.38 -5.72
CA ALA A 89 -7.36 -6.97 -4.90
C ALA A 89 -7.49 -5.53 -4.38
N ARG A 90 -7.97 -4.61 -5.23
CA ARG A 90 -8.31 -3.24 -4.82
C ARG A 90 -9.32 -3.24 -3.67
N ARG A 91 -10.43 -3.97 -3.83
CA ARG A 91 -11.50 -4.04 -2.82
C ARG A 91 -11.02 -4.68 -1.51
N GLU A 92 -10.11 -5.64 -1.56
CA GLU A 92 -9.51 -6.21 -0.34
C GLU A 92 -8.74 -5.16 0.46
N ILE A 93 -8.00 -4.26 -0.21
CA ILE A 93 -7.30 -3.15 0.44
C ILE A 93 -8.32 -2.15 1.01
N GLU A 94 -9.31 -1.74 0.21
CA GLU A 94 -10.37 -0.81 0.64
C GLU A 94 -11.17 -1.37 1.83
N THR A 95 -11.53 -2.64 1.81
CA THR A 95 -12.34 -3.27 2.86
C THR A 95 -11.56 -3.35 4.18
N ARG A 96 -10.27 -3.71 4.11
CA ARG A 96 -9.43 -3.85 5.31
C ARG A 96 -9.01 -2.50 5.90
N LEU A 97 -8.87 -1.47 5.06
CA LEU A 97 -8.36 -0.16 5.51
C LEU A 97 -9.44 0.90 5.63
N GLY A 98 -10.52 0.85 4.86
CA GLY A 98 -11.46 1.96 4.65
C GLY A 98 -12.18 2.47 5.90
N ASN A 99 -12.29 1.63 6.94
CA ASN A 99 -12.87 2.04 8.22
C ASN A 99 -11.87 2.75 9.16
N THR A 100 -10.58 2.76 8.81
CA THR A 100 -9.51 3.40 9.58
C THR A 100 -9.18 4.78 9.02
N ALA A 101 -8.70 5.70 9.87
CA ALA A 101 -8.24 7.02 9.41
C ALA A 101 -7.09 6.90 8.40
N ALA A 102 -6.14 5.97 8.64
CA ALA A 102 -5.02 5.70 7.75
C ALA A 102 -5.49 5.19 6.38
N GLY A 103 -6.49 4.31 6.36
CA GLY A 103 -7.07 3.82 5.10
C GLY A 103 -7.82 4.88 4.33
N ARG A 104 -8.61 5.73 5.00
CA ARG A 104 -9.25 6.87 4.31
C ARG A 104 -8.22 7.81 3.70
N SER A 105 -7.11 8.06 4.39
CA SER A 105 -5.99 8.84 3.85
C SER A 105 -5.38 8.18 2.61
N LEU A 106 -5.17 6.86 2.63
CA LEU A 106 -4.64 6.09 1.49
C LEU A 106 -5.57 6.02 0.28
N LEU A 107 -6.88 6.18 0.49
CA LEU A 107 -7.88 6.20 -0.58
C LEU A 107 -8.13 7.61 -1.13
N ALA A 108 -7.47 8.61 -0.56
CA ALA A 108 -7.55 10.00 -1.00
C ALA A 108 -6.27 10.41 -1.75
N TYR A 109 -6.37 11.54 -2.45
CA TYR A 109 -5.21 12.21 -3.04
C TYR A 109 -4.10 12.44 -1.97
N PRO A 110 -2.80 12.26 -2.29
CA PRO A 110 -2.21 12.01 -3.61
C PRO A 110 -2.03 10.53 -3.99
N HIS A 111 -2.68 9.59 -3.30
CA HIS A 111 -2.51 8.16 -3.53
C HIS A 111 -3.39 7.63 -4.66
N PHE A 112 -2.93 6.55 -5.30
CA PHE A 112 -3.72 5.77 -6.26
C PHE A 112 -3.71 4.29 -5.87
N ILE A 113 -4.90 3.70 -5.76
CA ILE A 113 -5.08 2.25 -5.54
C ILE A 113 -6.10 1.75 -6.56
N GLY A 114 -5.64 0.98 -7.53
CA GLY A 114 -6.49 0.63 -8.66
C GLY A 114 -5.94 -0.46 -9.55
N THR A 115 -6.64 -0.68 -10.65
CA THR A 115 -6.17 -1.58 -11.69
C THR A 115 -5.18 -0.87 -12.61
N ILE A 116 -4.36 -1.64 -13.31
CA ILE A 116 -3.50 -1.12 -14.39
C ILE A 116 -4.35 -0.38 -15.43
N HIS A 117 -5.48 -0.95 -15.84
CA HIS A 117 -6.40 -0.29 -16.77
C HIS A 117 -6.95 1.03 -16.19
N GLY A 118 -7.33 1.05 -14.91
CA GLY A 118 -7.80 2.27 -14.25
C GLY A 118 -6.73 3.37 -14.25
N PHE A 119 -5.49 3.01 -13.93
CA PHE A 119 -4.36 3.95 -13.94
C PHE A 119 -4.12 4.53 -15.33
N VAL A 120 -4.03 3.67 -16.35
CA VAL A 120 -3.82 4.09 -17.73
C VAL A 120 -4.97 5.00 -18.18
N ASN A 121 -6.21 4.63 -17.86
CA ASN A 121 -7.37 5.42 -18.25
C ASN A 121 -7.34 6.83 -17.62
N GLU A 122 -7.11 6.91 -16.31
CA GLU A 122 -7.16 8.17 -15.54
C GLU A 122 -6.00 9.11 -15.86
N PHE A 123 -4.78 8.59 -15.95
CA PHE A 123 -3.58 9.43 -16.02
C PHE A 123 -2.94 9.52 -17.41
N LEU A 124 -3.31 8.65 -18.35
CA LEU A 124 -2.72 8.64 -19.70
C LEU A 124 -3.78 8.84 -20.77
N ALA A 125 -4.78 7.95 -20.86
CA ALA A 125 -5.74 7.93 -21.97
C ALA A 125 -6.70 9.13 -21.94
N LEU A 126 -7.34 9.40 -20.80
CA LEU A 126 -8.26 10.55 -20.69
C LEU A 126 -7.54 11.89 -20.87
N PRO A 127 -6.36 12.15 -20.25
CA PRO A 127 -5.60 13.37 -20.53
C PRO A 127 -5.21 13.52 -22.00
N TRP A 128 -4.80 12.42 -22.67
CA TRP A 128 -4.47 12.44 -24.08
C TRP A 128 -5.69 12.76 -24.96
N LEU A 129 -6.83 12.10 -24.73
CA LEU A 129 -8.07 12.37 -25.46
C LEU A 129 -8.54 13.82 -25.29
N ARG A 130 -8.49 14.35 -24.06
CA ARG A 130 -8.82 15.74 -23.76
C ARG A 130 -7.88 16.72 -24.45
N SER A 131 -6.60 16.37 -24.59
CA SER A 131 -5.64 17.20 -25.32
C SER A 131 -5.95 17.32 -26.82
N LEU A 132 -6.72 16.37 -27.37
CA LEU A 132 -7.21 16.38 -28.74
C LEU A 132 -8.62 17.00 -28.88
N GLY A 133 -9.20 17.50 -27.78
CA GLY A 133 -10.53 18.09 -27.77
C GLY A 133 -11.69 17.09 -27.66
N TYR A 134 -11.40 15.81 -27.38
CA TYR A 134 -12.45 14.83 -27.04
C TYR A 134 -12.86 14.98 -25.57
N PRO A 135 -14.16 14.86 -25.24
CA PRO A 135 -14.68 15.02 -23.88
C PRO A 135 -14.14 13.96 -22.89
#